data_AF-A0A349BC68-F1
#
_entry.id   AF-A0A349BC68-F1
#
_cell.length_a   1.000
_cell.length_b   1.000
_cell.length_c   1.000
_cell.angle_alpha   90.00
_cell.angle_beta   90.00
_cell.angle_gamma   90.00
#
_symmetry.space_group_name_H-M   'P 1'
#
loop_
_entity.id
_entity.type
_entity.pdbx_description
1 polymer ?
#
loop_
_entity_poly.entity_id
_entity_poly.type
_entity_poly.pdbx_seq_one_letter_code
_entity_poly.pdbx_strand_id
1 'polypeptide(L)'
;MLGLQDPARIREVVLTSPDAGWSATIHVSSEPGASLADWGPPVATVDGAASGEHTVDLDAEGGHVLVWITDLGDGGEVIFELQEAEVRGR
;
A
#
# COMPACT_ATOMS: atom_id res chain seq x y z
N MET A 1 -4.84 -9.80 -0.64
CA MET A 1 -4.52 -9.31 0.72
C MET A 1 -3.24 -9.97 1.14
N LEU A 2 -2.18 -9.18 1.39
CA LEU A 2 -0.90 -9.68 1.89
C LEU A 2 -0.89 -9.45 3.41
N GLY A 3 -0.70 -10.51 4.19
CA GLY A 3 -0.63 -10.46 5.65
C GLY A 3 0.77 -10.82 6.14
N LEU A 4 1.31 -10.04 7.07
CA LEU A 4 2.58 -10.30 7.74
C LEU A 4 2.31 -11.21 8.95
N GLN A 5 3.21 -12.17 9.19
CA GLN A 5 3.05 -13.18 10.25
C GLN A 5 3.16 -12.57 11.67
N ASP A 6 3.86 -11.43 11.80
CA ASP A 6 4.03 -10.63 13.02
C ASP A 6 4.00 -9.13 12.67
N PRO A 7 3.63 -8.22 13.61
CA PRO A 7 3.70 -6.78 13.37
C PRO A 7 5.13 -6.37 12.99
N ALA A 8 5.26 -5.74 11.84
CA ALA A 8 6.52 -5.34 11.26
C ALA A 8 6.55 -3.82 11.10
N ARG A 9 7.76 -3.25 11.09
CA ARG A 9 7.93 -1.91 10.55
C ARG A 9 7.93 -2.03 9.03
N ILE A 10 6.97 -1.39 8.39
CA ILE A 10 6.81 -1.35 6.94
C ILE A 10 7.50 -0.08 6.47
N ARG A 11 8.56 -0.25 5.67
CA ARG A 11 9.42 0.85 5.23
C ARG A 11 9.16 1.28 3.81
N GLU A 12 8.77 0.34 2.96
CA GLU A 12 8.66 0.61 1.54
C GLU A 12 7.63 -0.32 0.90
N VAL A 13 6.88 0.25 -0.04
CA VAL A 13 5.98 -0.46 -0.92
C VAL A 13 6.30 -0.07 -2.36
N VAL A 14 6.27 -1.05 -3.26
CA VAL A 14 6.46 -0.80 -4.69
C VAL A 14 5.16 -1.11 -5.43
N LEU A 15 4.70 -0.12 -6.19
CA LEU A 15 3.49 -0.18 -6.98
C LEU A 15 3.88 -0.12 -8.45
N THR A 16 3.49 -1.12 -9.23
CA THR A 16 3.82 -1.17 -10.66
C THR A 16 2.55 -1.20 -11.48
N SER A 17 2.38 -0.24 -12.37
CA SER A 17 1.23 -0.20 -13.28
C SER A 17 1.70 0.08 -14.71
N PRO A 18 1.20 -0.65 -15.72
CA PRO A 18 1.45 -0.28 -17.12
C PRO A 18 0.74 1.03 -17.51
N ASP A 19 -0.29 1.42 -16.77
CA ASP A 19 -1.14 2.58 -17.03
C ASP A 19 -0.69 3.79 -16.20
N ALA A 20 -1.00 5.00 -16.69
CA ALA A 20 -0.71 6.26 -16.01
C ALA A 20 -1.99 6.92 -15.50
N GLY A 21 -1.85 7.94 -14.65
CA GLY A 21 -2.94 8.75 -14.10
C GLY A 21 -3.68 8.11 -12.93
N TRP A 22 -3.33 6.89 -12.52
CA TRP A 22 -3.96 6.23 -11.38
C TRP A 22 -3.60 6.91 -10.06
N SER A 23 -4.49 6.78 -9.08
CA SER A 23 -4.33 7.33 -7.73
C SER A 23 -4.74 6.31 -6.68
N ALA A 24 -4.09 6.33 -5.53
CA ALA A 24 -4.35 5.39 -4.45
C ALA A 24 -4.02 5.98 -3.07
N THR A 25 -4.65 5.42 -2.04
CA THR A 25 -4.27 5.62 -0.64
C THR A 25 -3.74 4.33 -0.04
N ILE A 26 -2.70 4.44 0.77
CA ILE A 26 -2.08 3.29 1.44
C ILE A 26 -2.41 3.38 2.92
N HIS A 27 -2.89 2.28 3.49
CA HIS A 27 -3.26 2.16 4.90
C HIS A 27 -2.51 0.99 5.53
N VAL A 28 -2.15 1.14 6.81
CA VAL A 28 -1.46 0.10 7.58
C VAL A 28 -2.20 -0.13 8.88
N SER A 29 -2.47 -1.40 9.19
CA SER A 29 -3.17 -1.81 10.41
C SER A 29 -2.56 -3.07 11.00
N SER A 30 -2.75 -3.29 12.31
CA SER A 30 -2.42 -4.54 12.98
C SER A 30 -3.31 -5.68 12.50
N GLU A 31 -4.58 -5.42 12.20
CA GLU A 31 -5.58 -6.40 11.77
C GLU A 31 -6.38 -5.87 10.55
N PRO A 32 -6.89 -6.75 9.67
CA PRO A 32 -7.74 -6.31 8.57
C PRO A 32 -9.04 -5.67 9.08
N GLY A 33 -9.33 -4.46 8.60
CA GLY A 33 -10.61 -3.79 8.85
C GLY A 33 -11.74 -4.33 7.96
N ALA A 34 -12.97 -4.35 8.47
CA ALA A 34 -14.17 -4.76 7.72
C ALA A 34 -14.63 -3.70 6.71
N SER A 35 -14.31 -2.44 6.97
CA SER A 35 -14.52 -1.29 6.08
C SER A 35 -13.25 -0.45 5.99
N LEU A 36 -13.14 0.43 4.98
CA LEU A 36 -11.97 1.31 4.82
C LEU A 36 -11.72 2.18 6.07
N ALA A 37 -12.78 2.62 6.75
CA ALA A 37 -12.65 3.41 7.98
C ALA A 37 -11.98 2.64 9.12
N ASP A 38 -12.15 1.30 9.15
CA ASP A 38 -11.57 0.44 10.19
C ASP A 38 -10.06 0.24 10.01
N TRP A 39 -9.51 0.56 8.82
CA TRP A 39 -8.06 0.55 8.57
C TRP A 39 -7.37 1.81 9.10
N GLY A 40 -8.13 2.81 9.54
CA GLY A 40 -7.60 4.09 9.99
C GLY A 40 -7.19 5.02 8.84
N PRO A 41 -6.61 6.19 9.18
CA PRO A 41 -6.20 7.17 8.18
C PRO A 41 -5.12 6.60 7.25
N PRO A 42 -5.03 7.08 6.00
CA PRO A 42 -3.96 6.67 5.11
C PRO A 42 -2.61 7.11 5.65
N VAL A 43 -1.62 6.22 5.55
CA VAL A 43 -0.22 6.49 5.89
C VAL A 43 0.53 7.13 4.71
N ALA A 44 0.05 6.92 3.48
CA ALA A 44 0.56 7.54 2.28
C ALA A 44 -0.53 7.72 1.22
N THR A 45 -0.28 8.61 0.26
CA THR A 45 -1.16 8.87 -0.88
C THR A 45 -0.32 8.95 -2.15
N VAL A 46 -0.83 8.37 -3.22
CA VAL A 46 -0.27 8.44 -4.57
C VAL A 46 -1.31 9.14 -5.44
N ASP A 47 -0.93 10.25 -6.04
CA ASP A 47 -1.82 11.06 -6.89
C ASP A 47 -1.27 11.11 -8.31
N GLY A 48 -2.07 10.70 -9.29
CA GLY A 48 -1.76 10.82 -10.71
C GLY A 48 -0.43 10.18 -11.12
N ALA A 49 -0.17 8.96 -10.64
CA ALA A 49 1.08 8.25 -10.88
C ALA A 49 1.36 8.03 -12.37
N ALA A 50 2.63 8.07 -12.77
CA ALA A 50 3.05 7.71 -14.12
C ALA A 50 2.88 6.20 -14.39
N SER A 51 3.05 5.77 -15.63
CA SER A 51 3.24 4.35 -15.94
C SER A 51 4.60 3.88 -15.42
N GLY A 52 4.70 2.64 -14.96
CA GLY A 52 5.92 1.99 -14.50
C GLY A 52 5.89 1.71 -13.00
N GLU A 53 7.09 1.64 -12.43
CA GLU A 53 7.33 1.38 -11.01
C GLU A 53 7.26 2.67 -10.18
N HIS A 54 6.61 2.59 -9.02
CA HIS A 54 6.51 3.66 -8.03
C HIS A 54 6.87 3.14 -6.66
N THR A 55 7.94 3.69 -6.12
CA THR A 55 8.36 3.43 -4.75
C THR A 55 7.70 4.43 -3.81
N VAL A 56 7.06 3.91 -2.76
CA VAL A 56 6.45 4.72 -1.71
C VAL A 56 7.13 4.37 -0.39
N ASP A 57 7.88 5.34 0.14
CA ASP A 57 8.44 5.26 1.49
C ASP A 57 7.30 5.30 2.52
N LEU A 58 7.28 4.30 3.38
CA LEU A 58 6.41 4.20 4.54
C LEU A 58 7.26 4.30 5.82
N ASP A 59 6.69 4.85 6.88
CA ASP A 59 7.23 4.68 8.24
C ASP A 59 6.06 4.34 9.17
N ALA A 60 5.54 3.12 8.98
CA ALA A 60 4.36 2.63 9.69
C ALA A 60 4.62 1.27 10.33
N GLU A 61 3.94 1.00 11.44
CA GLU A 61 3.99 -0.29 12.13
C GLU A 61 2.64 -0.99 11.99
N GLY A 62 2.64 -2.24 11.53
CA GLY A 62 1.42 -3.02 11.36
C GLY A 62 1.67 -4.42 10.84
N GLY A 63 0.62 -5.23 10.82
CA GLY A 63 0.65 -6.59 10.27
C GLY A 63 0.06 -6.67 8.86
N HIS A 64 -0.62 -5.62 8.40
CA HIS A 64 -1.43 -5.64 7.18
C HIS A 64 -1.31 -4.31 6.45
N VAL A 65 -1.23 -4.37 5.12
CA VAL A 65 -1.24 -3.22 4.21
C VAL A 65 -2.45 -3.31 3.30
N LEU A 66 -3.18 -2.20 3.17
CA LEU A 66 -4.22 -2.01 2.17
C LEU A 66 -3.79 -0.90 1.22
N VAL A 67 -3.81 -1.20 -0.08
CA VAL A 67 -3.76 -0.19 -1.13
C VAL A 67 -5.16 -0.04 -1.70
N TRP A 68 -5.72 1.16 -1.51
CA TRP A 68 -7.05 1.52 -1.96
C TRP A 68 -6.94 2.40 -3.19
N ILE A 69 -7.24 1.84 -4.36
CA ILE A 69 -7.22 2.59 -5.63
C ILE A 69 -8.42 3.53 -5.66
N THR A 70 -8.16 4.83 -5.74
CA THR A 70 -9.17 5.90 -5.75
C THR A 70 -9.47 6.39 -7.17
N ASP A 71 -8.52 6.23 -8.07
CA ASP A 71 -8.67 6.50 -9.50
C ASP A 71 -7.84 5.47 -10.28
N LEU A 72 -8.42 4.91 -11.35
CA LEU A 72 -7.73 3.99 -12.24
C LEU A 72 -6.89 4.75 -13.28
N GLY A 73 -7.17 6.03 -13.54
CA GLY A 73 -6.48 6.79 -14.56
C GLY A 73 -6.82 6.31 -15.98
N ASP A 74 -5.80 6.22 -16.83
CA ASP A 74 -5.94 5.93 -18.26
C ASP A 74 -6.22 4.45 -18.57
N GLY A 75 -6.07 3.56 -17.59
CA GLY A 75 -6.33 2.12 -17.72
C GLY A 75 -6.56 1.44 -16.37
N GLY A 76 -7.08 0.22 -16.37
CA GLY A 76 -7.62 -0.41 -15.16
C GLY A 76 -6.65 -1.27 -14.36
N GLU A 77 -5.37 -1.34 -14.73
CA GLU A 77 -4.45 -2.36 -14.21
C GLU A 77 -3.40 -1.77 -13.26
N VAL A 78 -3.40 -2.20 -11.99
CA VAL A 78 -2.37 -1.86 -11.00
C VAL A 78 -1.90 -3.15 -10.31
N ILE A 79 -0.60 -3.45 -10.42
CA ILE A 79 0.04 -4.60 -9.77
C ILE A 79 0.74 -4.10 -8.50
N PHE A 80 0.52 -4.81 -7.39
CA PHE A 80 1.07 -4.48 -6.08
C PHE A 80 2.17 -5.47 -5.69
N GLU A 81 3.35 -4.96 -5.32
CA GLU A 81 4.43 -5.76 -4.75
C GLU A 81 4.97 -5.14 -3.45
N LEU A 82 4.98 -5.93 -2.37
CA LEU A 82 5.59 -5.50 -1.11
C LEU A 82 7.06 -5.93 -1.12
N GLN A 83 7.97 -4.98 -1.29
CA GLN A 83 9.40 -5.27 -1.38
C GLN A 83 10.10 -5.35 -0.02
N GLU A 84 9.80 -4.44 0.92
CA GLU A 84 10.49 -4.43 2.21
C GLU A 84 9.55 -4.27 3.41
N ALA A 85 9.34 -5.40 4.12
CA ALA A 85 8.74 -5.42 5.44
C ALA A 85 9.78 -5.92 6.45
N GLU A 86 10.21 -5.03 7.37
CA GLU A 86 11.13 -5.40 8.43
C GLU A 86 10.34 -5.94 9.62
N VAL A 87 10.24 -7.27 9.72
CA VAL A 87 9.61 -7.94 10.86
C VAL A 87 10.49 -7.76 12.09
N ARG A 88 10.05 -6.97 13.08
CA ARG A 88 10.69 -6.95 14.40
C ARG A 88 10.23 -8.15 15.21
N GLY A 89 10.82 -9.31 14.93
CA GLY A 89 10.65 -10.53 15.71
C GLY A 89 11.70 -10.65 16.83
N ARG A 90 11.22 -10.41 18.07
CA ARG A 90 11.71 -10.81 19.40
C ARG A 90 13.15 -11.31 19.62
#